data_AF-A0A9N9GCM2-F1
#
_entry.id   AF-A0A9N9GCM2-F1
#
_cell.length_a   1.000
_cell.length_b   1.000
_cell.length_c   1.000
_cell.angle_alpha   90.00
_cell.angle_beta   90.00
_cell.angle_gamma   90.00
#
_symmetry.space_group_name_H-M   'P 1'
#
loop_
_entity.id
_entity.type
_entity.pdbx_description
1 polymer ?
#
loop_
_entity_poly.entity_id
_entity_poly.type
_entity_poly.pdbx_seq_one_letter_code
_entity_poly.pdbx_strand_id
1 'polypeptide(L)'
;MSSYQKTSRSSLSAQRDESILIGVTDTERVSEKNYDSRIVILLLIIPIWTFLFTALPVLINFQGVLADLYRIVEPIVGLPLYYFLLLSADVFTTDINHKRKFAFGLSEKSFLGLWFMIAGSIYTQGAAMHATAIMAKHEIENAEANNPQMVLAYPVVKDVENYYRDTLEHLIGHYMYAGGAILIALCNIIAFRNQRHNSPHSVPLIIGWVIGSLMYGILIAGVAIEFPKGTIVGLVYTLVLGILLGIFLIRVKGISLHGRCLVLQYYLMSSVVALIIIVIWICIHGFTDRKSAGYLTN
;
A
#
# COMPACT_ATOMS: atom_id res chain seq x y z
N MET A 1 55.30 30.13 22.35
CA MET A 1 54.62 29.01 23.03
C MET A 1 53.18 29.43 23.31
N SER A 2 52.23 28.98 22.50
CA SER A 2 50.79 29.26 22.66
C SER A 2 50.10 27.92 22.92
N SER A 3 49.50 27.77 24.10
CA SER A 3 48.80 26.55 24.49
C SER A 3 47.46 26.45 23.77
N TYR A 4 47.28 25.38 23.01
CA TYR A 4 46.03 25.06 22.32
C TYR A 4 45.14 24.28 23.32
N GLN A 5 44.14 24.96 23.91
CA GLN A 5 43.12 24.29 24.71
C GLN A 5 42.13 23.57 23.78
N LYS A 6 42.20 22.24 23.77
CA LYS A 6 41.29 21.35 23.07
C LYS A 6 40.02 21.16 23.92
N THR A 7 39.04 22.05 23.77
CA THR A 7 37.71 21.87 24.37
C THR A 7 36.97 20.75 23.65
N SER A 8 36.60 19.71 24.42
CA SER A 8 35.86 18.53 23.97
C SER A 8 34.46 18.93 23.49
N ARG A 9 34.20 18.76 22.18
CA ARG A 9 32.89 18.96 21.57
C ARG A 9 31.89 17.80 21.82
N SER A 10 32.28 16.74 22.54
CA SER A 10 31.48 15.52 22.65
C SER A 10 30.49 15.48 23.83
N SER A 11 30.58 16.40 24.81
CA SER A 11 29.64 16.44 25.95
C SER A 11 28.45 17.39 25.73
N LEU A 12 28.59 18.38 24.85
CA LEU A 12 27.54 19.39 24.59
C LEU A 12 26.39 18.88 23.71
N SER A 13 26.57 17.82 22.92
CA SER A 13 25.48 17.26 22.10
C SER A 13 24.59 16.31 22.89
N ALA A 14 25.11 15.59 23.88
CA ALA A 14 24.32 14.71 24.73
C ALA A 14 23.47 15.50 25.74
N GLN A 15 24.00 16.61 26.26
CA GLN A 15 23.32 17.43 27.26
C GLN A 15 22.21 18.32 26.66
N ARG A 16 22.17 18.51 25.33
CA ARG A 16 21.05 19.18 24.63
C ARG A 16 19.83 18.30 24.42
N ASP A 17 19.99 16.97 24.41
CA ASP A 17 18.85 16.06 24.25
C ASP A 17 18.11 15.82 25.59
N GLU A 18 18.77 16.01 26.74
CA GLU A 18 18.14 15.86 28.07
C GLU A 18 17.56 17.16 28.65
N SER A 19 18.07 18.34 28.26
CA SER A 19 17.66 19.63 28.84
C SER A 19 16.43 20.27 28.19
N ILE A 20 15.88 19.69 27.13
CA ILE A 20 14.66 20.17 26.43
C ILE A 20 13.39 19.42 26.91
N LEU A 21 13.49 18.65 28.00
CA LEU A 21 12.38 17.88 28.56
C LEU A 21 11.85 18.43 29.89
N ILE A 22 12.15 19.69 30.20
CA ILE A 22 11.54 20.45 31.30
C ILE A 22 10.63 21.51 30.67
N GLY A 23 9.40 21.12 30.33
CA GLY A 23 8.43 22.01 29.70
C GLY A 23 7.33 21.33 28.90
N VAL A 24 7.48 20.05 28.57
CA VAL A 24 6.42 19.28 27.91
C VAL A 24 5.31 19.03 28.93
N THR A 25 4.21 19.76 28.79
CA THR A 25 3.02 19.56 29.61
C THR A 25 2.46 18.15 29.39
N ASP A 26 1.87 17.53 30.41
CA ASP A 26 1.30 16.18 30.28
C ASP A 26 0.27 16.07 29.13
N THR A 27 -0.37 17.19 28.78
CA THR A 27 -1.24 17.35 27.61
C THR A 27 -0.53 17.11 26.27
N GLU A 28 0.70 17.57 26.08
CA GLU A 28 1.47 17.34 24.84
C GLU A 28 1.90 15.87 24.72
N ARG A 29 2.31 15.24 25.83
CA ARG A 29 2.62 13.79 25.86
C ARG A 29 1.41 12.90 25.60
N VAL A 30 0.22 13.29 26.08
CA VAL A 30 -1.03 12.57 25.80
C VAL A 30 -1.44 12.76 24.33
N SER A 31 -1.26 13.95 23.78
CA SER A 31 -1.53 14.26 22.36
C SER A 31 -0.65 13.42 21.41
N GLU A 32 0.65 13.31 21.68
CA GLU A 32 1.57 12.48 20.89
C GLU A 32 1.22 10.98 20.95
N LYS A 33 0.86 10.45 22.13
CA LYS A 33 0.44 9.04 22.27
C LYS A 33 -0.81 8.70 21.46
N ASN A 34 -1.77 9.63 21.42
CA ASN A 34 -3.00 9.45 20.65
C ASN A 34 -2.75 9.50 19.14
N TYR A 35 -1.77 10.31 18.73
CA TYR A 35 -1.39 10.48 17.33
C TYR A 35 -0.74 9.20 16.74
N ASP A 36 0.27 8.62 17.39
CA ASP A 36 0.93 7.39 16.90
C ASP A 36 -0.03 6.20 16.87
N SER A 37 -0.95 6.14 17.85
CA SER A 37 -1.99 5.11 17.91
C SER A 37 -2.93 5.17 16.72
N ARG A 38 -3.32 6.38 16.30
CA ARG A 38 -4.16 6.58 15.12
C ARG A 38 -3.48 6.05 13.85
N ILE A 39 -2.19 6.33 13.67
CA ILE A 39 -1.42 5.81 12.53
C ILE A 39 -1.42 4.29 12.53
N VAL A 40 -1.12 3.66 13.66
CA VAL A 40 -1.13 2.19 13.79
C VAL A 40 -2.49 1.60 13.46
N ILE A 41 -3.57 2.21 13.97
CA ILE A 41 -4.95 1.77 13.69
C ILE A 41 -5.24 1.88 12.18
N LEU A 42 -4.83 2.97 11.52
CA LEU A 42 -5.01 3.12 10.07
C LEU A 42 -4.19 2.07 9.29
N LEU A 43 -2.94 1.84 9.67
CA LEU A 43 -2.07 0.82 9.06
C LEU A 43 -2.61 -0.62 9.22
N LEU A 44 -3.45 -0.86 10.22
CA LEU A 44 -4.15 -2.13 10.41
C LEU A 44 -5.49 -2.19 9.66
N ILE A 45 -6.32 -1.15 9.78
CA ILE A 45 -7.66 -1.14 9.18
C ILE A 45 -7.59 -1.12 7.65
N ILE A 46 -6.66 -0.37 7.05
CA ILE A 46 -6.50 -0.28 5.60
C ILE A 46 -6.36 -1.68 4.96
N PRO A 47 -5.36 -2.52 5.32
CA PRO A 47 -5.24 -3.84 4.71
C PRO A 47 -6.37 -4.79 5.10
N ILE A 48 -6.98 -4.67 6.29
CA ILE A 48 -8.19 -5.43 6.64
C ILE A 48 -9.32 -5.10 5.67
N TRP A 49 -9.54 -3.81 5.42
CA TRP A 49 -10.57 -3.34 4.50
C TRP A 49 -10.33 -3.86 3.08
N THR A 50 -9.13 -3.67 2.55
CA THR A 50 -8.77 -4.17 1.23
C THR A 50 -8.94 -5.69 1.16
N PHE A 51 -8.54 -6.45 2.19
CA PHE A 51 -8.71 -7.91 2.23
C PHE A 51 -10.19 -8.34 2.24
N LEU A 52 -11.02 -7.67 3.05
CA LEU A 52 -12.46 -7.94 3.13
C LEU A 52 -13.14 -7.77 1.77
N PHE A 53 -12.75 -6.77 0.98
CA PHE A 53 -13.42 -6.50 -0.29
C PHE A 53 -12.78 -7.15 -1.52
N THR A 54 -11.51 -7.56 -1.42
CA THR A 54 -10.81 -8.21 -2.56
C THR A 54 -10.69 -9.72 -2.40
N ALA A 55 -10.30 -10.22 -1.23
CA ALA A 55 -10.05 -11.64 -1.00
C ALA A 55 -11.29 -12.39 -0.53
N LEU A 56 -12.11 -11.80 0.35
CA LEU A 56 -13.30 -12.47 0.90
C LEU A 56 -14.24 -12.98 -0.19
N PRO A 57 -14.61 -12.20 -1.24
CA PRO A 57 -15.53 -12.70 -2.26
C PRO A 57 -15.01 -13.96 -2.97
N VAL A 58 -13.70 -14.06 -3.15
CA VAL A 58 -13.04 -15.24 -3.73
C VAL A 58 -13.09 -16.42 -2.77
N LEU A 59 -12.84 -16.21 -1.47
CA LEU A 59 -12.81 -17.27 -0.46
C LEU A 59 -14.17 -17.92 -0.20
N ILE A 60 -15.26 -17.14 -0.28
CA ILE A 60 -16.62 -17.66 -0.06
C ILE A 60 -17.37 -17.96 -1.36
N ASN A 61 -16.68 -17.92 -2.52
CA ASN A 61 -17.29 -18.05 -3.85
C ASN A 61 -18.50 -17.12 -4.04
N PHE A 62 -18.41 -15.89 -3.55
CA PHE A 62 -19.43 -14.87 -3.77
C PHE A 62 -19.29 -14.33 -5.19
N GLN A 63 -20.28 -14.63 -6.03
CA GLN A 63 -20.28 -14.38 -7.47
C GLN A 63 -21.52 -13.60 -7.91
N GLY A 64 -21.47 -13.09 -9.15
CA GLY A 64 -22.53 -12.32 -9.78
C GLY A 64 -22.47 -10.82 -9.48
N VAL A 65 -23.43 -10.08 -10.02
CA VAL A 65 -23.45 -8.60 -10.00
C VAL A 65 -23.33 -8.02 -8.59
N LEU A 66 -23.92 -8.66 -7.57
CA LEU A 66 -23.80 -8.21 -6.19
C LEU A 66 -22.37 -8.33 -5.63
N ALA A 67 -21.63 -9.36 -6.02
CA ALA A 67 -20.22 -9.51 -5.66
C ALA A 67 -19.35 -8.45 -6.33
N ASP A 68 -19.68 -8.08 -7.56
CA ASP A 68 -18.97 -7.04 -8.30
C ASP A 68 -19.24 -5.64 -7.71
N LEU A 69 -20.51 -5.35 -7.37
CA LEU A 69 -20.89 -4.14 -6.64
C LEU A 69 -20.25 -4.07 -5.26
N TYR A 70 -20.15 -5.20 -4.56
CA TYR A 70 -19.46 -5.29 -3.29
C TYR A 70 -17.99 -4.87 -3.42
N ARG A 71 -17.26 -5.37 -4.44
CA ARG A 71 -15.85 -4.99 -4.67
C ARG A 71 -15.64 -3.50 -4.93
N ILE A 72 -16.60 -2.80 -5.54
CA ILE A 72 -16.54 -1.34 -5.78
C ILE A 72 -16.54 -0.54 -4.46
N VAL A 73 -17.06 -1.11 -3.36
CA VAL A 73 -17.03 -0.46 -2.05
C VAL A 73 -15.60 -0.33 -1.51
N GLU A 74 -14.65 -1.16 -1.97
CA GLU A 74 -13.24 -1.08 -1.57
C GLU A 74 -12.67 0.32 -1.78
N PRO A 75 -12.59 0.88 -3.01
CA PRO A 75 -11.98 2.18 -3.23
C PRO A 75 -12.78 3.33 -2.60
N ILE A 76 -14.09 3.18 -2.40
CA ILE A 76 -14.95 4.21 -1.80
C ILE A 76 -14.54 4.50 -0.36
N VAL A 77 -14.19 3.48 0.41
CA VAL A 77 -13.80 3.62 1.82
C VAL A 77 -12.29 3.54 2.00
N GLY A 78 -11.61 2.68 1.22
CA GLY A 78 -10.16 2.51 1.22
C GLY A 78 -9.42 3.81 0.91
N LEU A 79 -9.83 4.57 -0.12
CA LEU A 79 -9.18 5.83 -0.45
C LEU A 79 -9.24 6.87 0.68
N PRO A 80 -10.42 7.16 1.28
CA PRO A 80 -10.48 8.00 2.47
C PRO A 80 -9.55 7.52 3.59
N LEU A 81 -9.45 6.21 3.85
CA LEU A 81 -8.55 5.69 4.88
C LEU A 81 -7.07 5.96 4.55
N TYR A 82 -6.64 5.71 3.30
CA TYR A 82 -5.30 6.07 2.84
C TYR A 82 -5.05 7.58 2.90
N TYR A 83 -6.07 8.40 2.62
CA TYR A 83 -5.95 9.85 2.72
C TYR A 83 -5.84 10.31 4.18
N PHE A 84 -6.58 9.69 5.10
CA PHE A 84 -6.43 9.96 6.54
C PHE A 84 -5.06 9.55 7.07
N LEU A 85 -4.47 8.47 6.55
CA LEU A 85 -3.09 8.12 6.83
C LEU A 85 -2.15 9.23 6.34
N LEU A 86 -2.30 9.69 5.09
CA LEU A 86 -1.50 10.77 4.53
C LEU A 86 -1.62 12.07 5.34
N LEU A 87 -2.86 12.48 5.68
CA LEU A 87 -3.14 13.67 6.48
C LEU A 87 -2.59 13.58 7.90
N SER A 88 -2.29 12.37 8.38
CA SER A 88 -1.63 12.23 9.66
C SER A 88 -0.19 12.72 9.57
N ALA A 89 0.54 12.55 8.46
CA ALA A 89 1.96 12.89 8.36
C ALA A 89 2.31 14.34 8.77
N ASP A 90 3.50 14.53 9.37
CA ASP A 90 4.00 15.83 9.85
C ASP A 90 3.95 16.94 8.80
N VAL A 91 4.12 16.58 7.52
CA VAL A 91 4.06 17.51 6.38
C VAL A 91 2.68 18.19 6.28
N PHE A 92 1.62 17.56 6.76
CA PHE A 92 0.25 18.07 6.71
C PHE A 92 -0.19 18.75 8.02
N THR A 93 0.39 18.35 9.16
CA THR A 93 0.03 18.83 10.49
C THR A 93 0.88 20.00 10.97
N THR A 94 2.12 20.15 10.48
CA THR A 94 3.08 21.13 10.99
C THR A 94 3.28 22.29 10.02
N ASP A 95 3.04 23.53 10.47
CA ASP A 95 3.10 24.73 9.61
C ASP A 95 4.52 25.12 9.16
N ILE A 96 5.55 24.49 9.73
CA ILE A 96 6.97 24.84 9.52
C ILE A 96 7.40 24.72 8.04
N ASN A 97 6.70 23.90 7.24
CA ASN A 97 7.10 23.60 5.86
C ASN A 97 6.35 24.41 4.78
N HIS A 98 5.42 25.30 5.13
CA HIS A 98 4.58 26.00 4.15
C HIS A 98 5.36 26.90 3.17
N LYS A 99 6.55 27.39 3.55
CA LYS A 99 7.36 28.30 2.72
C LYS A 99 8.44 27.60 1.90
N ARG A 100 8.72 26.32 2.14
CA ARG A 100 9.79 25.60 1.44
C ARG A 100 9.25 24.96 0.18
N LYS A 101 9.74 25.41 -0.98
CA LYS A 101 9.46 24.77 -2.27
C LYS A 101 10.09 23.37 -2.30
N PHE A 102 9.33 22.37 -2.70
CA PHE A 102 9.73 20.98 -2.75
C PHE A 102 10.05 20.55 -4.19
N ALA A 103 9.02 20.43 -5.04
CA ALA A 103 9.14 20.03 -6.43
C ALA A 103 8.24 20.91 -7.30
N PHE A 104 8.70 21.24 -8.51
CA PHE A 104 7.95 22.06 -9.48
C PHE A 104 7.43 23.40 -8.92
N GLY A 105 8.13 23.97 -7.93
CA GLY A 105 7.72 25.20 -7.26
C GLY A 105 6.58 25.07 -6.26
N LEU A 106 6.01 23.87 -6.09
CA LEU A 106 4.96 23.58 -5.11
C LEU A 106 5.56 23.38 -3.70
N SER A 107 4.74 23.68 -2.67
CA SER A 107 5.04 23.21 -1.32
C SER A 107 4.96 21.69 -1.26
N GLU A 108 5.67 21.07 -0.30
CA GLU A 108 5.65 19.61 -0.14
C GLU A 108 4.24 19.07 0.10
N LYS A 109 3.47 19.74 0.95
CA LYS A 109 2.05 19.44 1.23
C LYS A 109 1.20 19.47 -0.04
N SER A 110 1.36 20.50 -0.87
CA SER A 110 0.63 20.64 -2.13
C SER A 110 1.02 19.56 -3.15
N PHE A 111 2.32 19.27 -3.25
CA PHE A 111 2.82 18.22 -4.15
C PHE A 111 2.28 16.85 -3.76
N LEU A 112 2.37 16.46 -2.48
CA LEU A 112 1.88 15.18 -2.00
C LEU A 112 0.36 15.07 -2.08
N GLY A 113 -0.38 16.16 -1.82
CA GLY A 113 -1.82 16.19 -2.03
C GLY A 113 -2.21 15.95 -3.49
N LEU A 114 -1.55 16.64 -4.43
CA LEU A 114 -1.79 16.45 -5.86
C LEU A 114 -1.40 15.04 -6.32
N TRP A 115 -0.25 14.55 -5.87
CA TRP A 115 0.21 13.19 -6.17
C TRP A 115 -0.78 12.14 -5.66
N PHE A 116 -1.29 12.29 -4.44
CA PHE A 116 -2.32 11.40 -3.89
C PHE A 116 -3.60 11.43 -4.72
N MET A 117 -4.07 12.60 -5.15
CA MET A 117 -5.26 12.73 -5.99
C MET A 117 -5.09 12.02 -7.34
N ILE A 118 -3.93 12.18 -7.98
CA ILE A 118 -3.61 11.47 -9.23
C ILE A 118 -3.56 9.96 -8.98
N ALA A 119 -2.83 9.52 -7.96
CA ALA A 119 -2.71 8.10 -7.61
C ALA A 119 -4.07 7.47 -7.30
N GLY A 120 -4.90 8.16 -6.50
CA GLY A 120 -6.26 7.76 -6.17
C GLY A 120 -7.18 7.71 -7.38
N SER A 121 -7.03 8.65 -8.33
CA SER A 121 -7.81 8.63 -9.58
C SER A 121 -7.44 7.45 -10.48
N ILE A 122 -6.17 7.05 -10.53
CA ILE A 122 -5.72 5.88 -11.29
C ILE A 122 -6.24 4.60 -10.61
N TYR A 123 -6.17 4.56 -9.28
CA TYR A 123 -6.68 3.47 -8.45
C TYR A 123 -8.19 3.24 -8.69
N THR A 124 -9.02 4.28 -8.56
CA THR A 124 -10.47 4.16 -8.77
C THR A 124 -10.85 3.85 -10.21
N GLN A 125 -10.16 4.43 -11.19
CA GLN A 125 -10.39 4.09 -12.59
C GLN A 125 -10.09 2.61 -12.87
N GLY A 126 -8.97 2.09 -12.34
CA GLY A 126 -8.64 0.67 -12.44
C GLY A 126 -9.72 -0.23 -11.81
N ALA A 127 -10.17 0.11 -10.60
CA ALA A 127 -11.25 -0.62 -9.93
C ALA A 127 -12.58 -0.58 -10.70
N ALA A 128 -12.96 0.59 -11.23
CA ALA A 128 -14.19 0.77 -11.99
C ALA A 128 -14.14 0.04 -13.34
N MET A 129 -12.99 0.10 -14.04
CA MET A 129 -12.79 -0.66 -15.29
C MET A 129 -12.85 -2.16 -15.04
N HIS A 130 -12.20 -2.64 -13.97
CA HIS A 130 -12.25 -4.04 -13.57
C HIS A 130 -13.69 -4.50 -13.30
N ALA A 131 -14.45 -3.75 -12.50
CA ALA A 131 -15.84 -4.08 -12.19
C ALA A 131 -16.74 -4.03 -13.44
N THR A 132 -16.58 -3.01 -14.29
CA THR A 132 -17.33 -2.89 -15.55
C THR A 132 -17.04 -4.07 -16.48
N ALA A 133 -15.77 -4.48 -16.57
CA ALA A 133 -15.36 -5.60 -17.40
C ALA A 133 -15.94 -6.93 -16.91
N ILE A 134 -15.94 -7.17 -15.60
CA ILE A 134 -16.54 -8.38 -15.03
C ILE A 134 -18.06 -8.41 -15.27
N MET A 135 -18.77 -7.32 -15.00
CA MET A 135 -20.22 -7.26 -15.20
C MET A 135 -20.59 -7.52 -16.67
N ALA A 136 -19.86 -6.91 -17.62
CA ALA A 136 -20.09 -7.16 -19.04
C ALA A 136 -19.77 -8.62 -19.43
N LYS A 137 -18.64 -9.16 -18.95
CA LYS A 137 -18.22 -10.54 -19.21
C LYS A 137 -19.26 -11.55 -18.72
N HIS A 138 -19.74 -11.42 -17.49
CA HIS A 138 -20.74 -12.35 -16.93
C HIS A 138 -22.04 -12.35 -17.74
N GLU A 139 -22.51 -11.19 -18.20
CA GLU A 139 -23.70 -11.11 -19.04
C GLU A 139 -23.49 -11.79 -20.41
N ILE A 140 -22.29 -11.65 -21.00
CA ILE A 140 -21.93 -12.35 -22.23
C ILE A 140 -21.86 -13.86 -22.00
N GLU A 141 -21.15 -14.32 -20.97
CA GLU A 141 -21.05 -15.74 -20.60
C GLU A 141 -22.43 -16.37 -20.37
N ASN A 142 -23.34 -15.65 -19.70
CA ASN A 142 -24.72 -16.08 -19.51
C ASN A 142 -25.49 -16.16 -20.85
N ALA A 143 -25.28 -15.22 -21.76
CA ALA A 143 -25.90 -15.25 -23.09
C ALA A 143 -25.37 -16.41 -23.94
N GLU A 144 -24.06 -16.70 -23.88
CA GLU A 144 -23.43 -17.85 -24.55
C GLU A 144 -24.00 -19.17 -24.04
N ALA A 145 -24.07 -19.33 -22.71
CA ALA A 145 -24.58 -20.54 -22.07
C ALA A 145 -26.05 -20.81 -22.42
N ASN A 146 -26.87 -19.76 -22.49
CA ASN A 146 -28.30 -19.88 -22.81
C ASN A 146 -28.59 -20.01 -24.32
N ASN A 147 -27.68 -19.56 -25.19
CA ASN A 147 -27.87 -19.56 -26.64
C ASN A 147 -26.59 -20.01 -27.38
N PRO A 148 -26.14 -21.26 -27.23
CA PRO A 148 -24.86 -21.72 -27.80
C PRO A 148 -24.81 -21.64 -29.33
N GLN A 149 -25.96 -21.69 -30.02
CA GLN A 149 -26.02 -21.53 -31.47
C GLN A 149 -25.71 -20.09 -31.92
N MET A 150 -25.93 -19.09 -31.05
CA MET A 150 -25.58 -17.70 -31.32
C MET A 150 -24.07 -17.54 -31.46
N VAL A 151 -23.28 -18.18 -30.58
CA VAL A 151 -21.82 -18.13 -30.60
C VAL A 151 -21.26 -18.78 -31.87
N LEU A 152 -21.86 -19.90 -32.30
CA LEU A 152 -21.50 -20.57 -33.55
C LEU A 152 -21.82 -19.70 -34.78
N ALA A 153 -22.94 -18.98 -34.77
CA ALA A 153 -23.35 -18.10 -35.86
C ALA A 153 -22.58 -16.76 -35.88
N TYR A 154 -22.17 -16.27 -34.71
CA TYR A 154 -21.52 -14.98 -34.51
C TYR A 154 -20.27 -15.11 -33.61
N PRO A 155 -19.12 -15.55 -34.18
CA PRO A 155 -17.88 -15.70 -33.43
C PRO A 155 -17.41 -14.41 -32.72
N VAL A 156 -17.83 -13.25 -33.23
CA VAL A 156 -17.55 -11.93 -32.63
C VAL A 156 -17.99 -11.83 -31.17
N VAL A 157 -19.00 -12.58 -30.73
CA VAL A 157 -19.43 -12.60 -29.32
C VAL A 157 -18.28 -13.07 -28.41
N LYS A 158 -17.54 -14.09 -28.85
CA LYS A 158 -16.38 -14.60 -28.12
C LYS A 158 -15.21 -13.62 -28.14
N ASP A 159 -15.02 -12.91 -29.25
CA ASP A 159 -14.00 -11.86 -29.35
C ASP A 159 -14.30 -10.72 -28.37
N VAL A 160 -15.57 -10.34 -28.22
CA VAL A 160 -16.01 -9.32 -27.27
C VAL A 160 -15.82 -9.80 -25.82
N GLU A 161 -16.17 -11.05 -25.49
CA GLU A 161 -15.88 -11.63 -24.17
C GLU A 161 -14.38 -11.57 -23.86
N ASN A 162 -13.54 -12.05 -24.79
CA ASN A 162 -12.08 -12.05 -24.64
C ASN A 162 -11.53 -10.62 -24.49
N TYR A 163 -12.10 -9.64 -25.19
CA TYR A 163 -11.73 -8.24 -25.01
C TYR A 163 -12.02 -7.73 -23.60
N TYR A 164 -13.22 -7.98 -23.07
CA TYR A 164 -13.57 -7.59 -21.70
C TYR A 164 -12.68 -8.29 -20.67
N ARG A 165 -12.46 -9.60 -20.81
CA ARG A 165 -11.64 -10.38 -19.88
C ARG A 165 -10.15 -10.06 -19.98
N ASP A 166 -9.56 -10.23 -21.15
CA ASP A 166 -8.10 -10.24 -21.26
C ASP A 166 -7.53 -8.81 -21.38
N THR A 167 -8.27 -7.89 -21.99
CA THR A 167 -7.82 -6.51 -22.17
C THR A 167 -8.31 -5.59 -21.05
N LEU A 168 -9.63 -5.48 -20.85
CA LEU A 168 -10.16 -4.52 -19.89
C LEU A 168 -9.99 -4.97 -18.44
N GLU A 169 -10.29 -6.23 -18.12
CA GLU A 169 -10.15 -6.78 -16.77
C GLU A 169 -8.67 -6.99 -16.42
N HIS A 170 -7.98 -7.90 -17.14
CA HIS A 170 -6.63 -8.35 -16.79
C HIS A 170 -5.50 -7.37 -17.12
N LEU A 171 -5.52 -6.74 -18.31
CA LEU A 171 -4.41 -5.90 -18.75
C LEU A 171 -4.52 -4.46 -18.27
N ILE A 172 -5.71 -3.85 -18.35
CA ILE A 172 -5.89 -2.43 -18.03
C ILE A 172 -6.35 -2.28 -16.57
N GLY A 173 -7.49 -2.87 -16.21
CA GLY A 173 -8.13 -2.71 -14.91
C GLY A 173 -7.20 -3.08 -13.76
N HIS A 174 -6.65 -4.30 -13.76
CA HIS A 174 -5.75 -4.76 -12.70
C HIS A 174 -4.45 -3.97 -12.60
N TYR A 175 -3.79 -3.66 -13.72
CA TYR A 175 -2.52 -2.92 -13.69
C TYR A 175 -2.72 -1.46 -13.28
N MET A 176 -3.82 -0.82 -13.70
CA MET A 176 -4.17 0.52 -13.21
C MET A 176 -4.50 0.49 -11.72
N TYR A 177 -5.27 -0.50 -11.28
CA TYR A 177 -5.64 -0.64 -9.87
C TYR A 177 -4.40 -0.88 -8.99
N ALA A 178 -3.56 -1.87 -9.32
CA ALA A 178 -2.31 -2.14 -8.61
C ALA A 178 -1.32 -0.96 -8.71
N GLY A 179 -1.20 -0.33 -9.88
CA GLY A 179 -0.36 0.85 -10.09
C GLY A 179 -0.79 2.02 -9.23
N GLY A 180 -2.09 2.31 -9.14
CA GLY A 180 -2.65 3.33 -8.26
C GLY A 180 -2.32 3.06 -6.79
N ALA A 181 -2.45 1.81 -6.33
CA ALA A 181 -2.09 1.42 -4.96
C ALA A 181 -0.60 1.64 -4.66
N ILE A 182 0.28 1.30 -5.60
CA ILE A 182 1.73 1.55 -5.49
C ILE A 182 2.01 3.06 -5.37
N LEU A 183 1.37 3.88 -6.20
CA LEU A 183 1.55 5.33 -6.17
C LEU A 183 1.04 5.95 -4.86
N ILE A 184 -0.06 5.44 -4.29
CA ILE A 184 -0.58 5.82 -2.97
C ILE A 184 0.41 5.41 -1.87
N ALA A 185 0.97 4.20 -1.92
CA ALA A 185 1.97 3.74 -0.96
C ALA A 185 3.23 4.61 -1.01
N LEU A 186 3.73 4.93 -2.22
CA LEU A 186 4.86 5.84 -2.40
C LEU A 186 4.56 7.24 -1.84
N CYS A 187 3.33 7.74 -2.02
CA CYS A 187 2.91 9.00 -1.43
C CYS A 187 3.08 9.00 0.11
N ASN A 188 2.57 7.95 0.76
CA ASN A 188 2.68 7.79 2.21
C ASN A 188 4.14 7.62 2.64
N ILE A 189 4.93 6.78 1.96
CA ILE A 189 6.36 6.61 2.25
C ILE A 189 7.09 7.95 2.20
N ILE A 190 6.85 8.75 1.16
CA ILE A 190 7.49 10.07 1.02
C ILE A 190 7.00 10.99 2.14
N ALA A 191 5.69 11.06 2.41
CA ALA A 191 5.13 11.93 3.46
C ALA A 191 5.73 11.67 4.84
N PHE A 192 5.93 10.40 5.20
CA PHE A 192 6.45 9.99 6.50
C PHE A 192 7.99 9.87 6.57
N ARG A 193 8.72 10.18 5.48
CA ARG A 193 10.16 9.87 5.37
C ARG A 193 11.04 10.51 6.45
N ASN A 194 10.66 11.69 6.93
CA ASN A 194 11.43 12.44 7.94
C ASN A 194 10.84 12.31 9.34
N GLN A 195 9.71 11.64 9.48
CA GLN A 195 8.96 11.58 10.71
C GLN A 195 9.54 10.52 11.65
N ARG A 196 9.71 10.91 12.91
CA ARG A 196 10.15 10.03 13.99
C ARG A 196 9.01 9.89 14.98
N HIS A 197 8.57 8.65 15.19
CA HIS A 197 7.48 8.32 16.09
C HIS A 197 8.08 7.84 17.41
N ASN A 198 7.31 7.96 18.47
CA ASN A 198 7.59 7.21 19.68
C ASN A 198 7.16 5.76 19.41
N SER A 199 7.96 4.79 19.87
CA SER A 199 7.59 3.38 19.71
C SER A 199 6.16 3.14 20.24
N PRO A 200 5.34 2.28 19.61
CA PRO A 200 3.97 2.09 20.05
C PRO A 200 3.93 1.72 21.53
N HIS A 201 3.20 2.51 22.31
CA HIS A 201 3.32 2.51 23.77
C HIS A 201 2.61 1.33 24.45
N SER A 202 1.86 0.52 23.69
CA SER A 202 1.11 -0.61 24.22
C SER A 202 1.28 -1.85 23.33
N VAL A 203 1.28 -3.03 23.96
CA VAL A 203 1.37 -4.33 23.27
C VAL A 203 0.30 -4.51 22.19
N PRO A 204 -0.98 -4.13 22.39
CA PRO A 204 -2.00 -4.24 21.34
C PRO A 204 -1.66 -3.43 20.08
N LEU A 205 -1.07 -2.23 20.23
CA LEU A 205 -0.65 -1.42 19.09
C LEU A 205 0.54 -2.03 18.34
N ILE A 206 1.50 -2.60 19.07
CA ILE A 206 2.62 -3.33 18.44
C ILE A 206 2.08 -4.52 17.63
N ILE A 207 1.18 -5.31 18.22
CA ILE A 207 0.54 -6.44 17.56
C ILE A 207 -0.23 -5.95 16.32
N GLY A 208 -1.04 -4.91 16.46
CA GLY A 208 -1.81 -4.34 15.34
C GLY A 208 -0.92 -3.85 14.20
N TRP A 209 0.18 -3.19 14.51
CA TRP A 209 1.15 -2.74 13.51
C TRP A 209 1.82 -3.91 12.77
N VAL A 210 2.24 -4.96 13.50
CA VAL A 210 2.82 -6.16 12.91
C VAL A 210 1.80 -6.90 12.04
N ILE A 211 0.58 -7.13 12.55
CA ILE A 211 -0.50 -7.78 11.81
C ILE A 211 -0.84 -6.99 10.54
N GLY A 212 -0.97 -5.66 10.65
CA GLY A 212 -1.21 -4.82 9.48
C GLY A 212 -0.11 -4.97 8.44
N SER A 213 1.16 -5.00 8.86
CA SER A 213 2.30 -5.18 7.96
C SER A 213 2.27 -6.55 7.27
N LEU A 214 1.95 -7.61 8.02
CA LEU A 214 1.80 -8.97 7.49
C LEU A 214 0.67 -9.03 6.46
N MET A 215 -0.51 -8.50 6.80
CA MET A 215 -1.68 -8.49 5.92
C MET A 215 -1.40 -7.73 4.62
N TYR A 216 -0.76 -6.56 4.70
CA TYR A 216 -0.40 -5.80 3.50
C TYR A 216 0.63 -6.53 2.64
N GLY A 217 1.60 -7.22 3.26
CA GLY A 217 2.53 -8.10 2.52
C GLY A 217 1.84 -9.26 1.82
N ILE A 218 0.87 -9.89 2.50
CA ILE A 218 0.04 -10.95 1.91
C ILE A 218 -0.79 -10.42 0.73
N LEU A 219 -1.35 -9.21 0.84
CA LEU A 219 -2.09 -8.58 -0.27
C LEU A 219 -1.19 -8.37 -1.49
N ILE A 220 0.03 -7.85 -1.31
CA ILE A 220 1.00 -7.66 -2.39
C ILE A 220 1.33 -9.01 -3.05
N ALA A 221 1.63 -10.03 -2.25
CA ALA A 221 1.95 -11.36 -2.77
C ALA A 221 0.76 -12.02 -3.46
N GLY A 222 -0.44 -11.90 -2.90
CA GLY A 222 -1.68 -12.43 -3.47
C GLY A 222 -1.95 -11.83 -4.85
N VAL A 223 -1.86 -10.50 -4.98
CA VAL A 223 -1.95 -9.81 -6.27
C VAL A 223 -0.87 -10.31 -7.24
N ALA A 224 0.38 -10.44 -6.79
CA ALA A 224 1.47 -10.91 -7.65
C ALA A 224 1.23 -12.34 -8.17
N ILE A 225 0.71 -13.23 -7.34
CA ILE A 225 0.47 -14.64 -7.69
C ILE A 225 -0.79 -14.79 -8.56
N GLU A 226 -1.78 -13.93 -8.39
CA GLU A 226 -3.05 -14.04 -9.09
C GLU A 226 -2.94 -13.73 -10.58
N PHE A 227 -2.06 -12.79 -10.96
CA PHE A 227 -2.11 -12.19 -12.30
C PHE A 227 -1.05 -12.71 -13.27
N PRO A 228 -1.36 -12.74 -14.59
CA PRO A 228 -0.38 -13.06 -15.62
C PRO A 228 0.83 -12.13 -15.55
N LYS A 229 2.03 -12.71 -15.42
CA LYS A 229 3.30 -11.99 -15.19
C LYS A 229 3.36 -11.19 -13.87
N GLY A 230 2.34 -11.30 -13.01
CA GLY A 230 2.27 -10.60 -11.73
C GLY A 230 3.42 -10.98 -10.81
N THR A 231 3.88 -12.23 -10.85
CA THR A 231 4.98 -12.72 -10.00
C THR A 231 6.29 -12.01 -10.31
N ILE A 232 6.55 -11.72 -11.60
CA ILE A 232 7.72 -10.93 -12.05
C ILE A 232 7.58 -9.48 -11.56
N VAL A 233 6.42 -8.87 -11.78
CA VAL A 233 6.17 -7.47 -11.39
C VAL A 233 6.27 -7.30 -9.88
N GLY A 234 5.65 -8.20 -9.11
CA GLY A 234 5.69 -8.22 -7.66
C GLY A 234 7.11 -8.45 -7.12
N LEU A 235 7.89 -9.34 -7.74
CA LEU A 235 9.30 -9.55 -7.38
C LEU A 235 10.13 -8.27 -7.58
N VAL A 236 10.02 -7.64 -8.75
CA VAL A 236 10.74 -6.39 -9.03
C VAL A 236 10.31 -5.29 -8.06
N TYR A 237 9.00 -5.13 -7.83
CA TYR A 237 8.45 -4.14 -6.91
C TYR A 237 8.98 -4.33 -5.48
N THR A 238 8.88 -5.54 -4.93
CA THR A 238 9.29 -5.85 -3.55
C THR A 238 10.80 -5.71 -3.35
N LEU A 239 11.61 -6.09 -4.36
CA LEU A 239 13.06 -5.89 -4.32
C LEU A 239 13.44 -4.41 -4.38
N VAL A 240 12.94 -3.66 -5.38
CA VAL A 240 13.28 -2.25 -5.55
C VAL A 240 12.84 -1.45 -4.33
N LEU A 241 11.58 -1.60 -3.91
CA LEU A 241 11.04 -0.88 -2.76
C LEU A 241 11.73 -1.30 -1.46
N GLY A 242 11.89 -2.60 -1.23
CA GLY A 242 12.52 -3.14 -0.03
C GLY A 242 13.99 -2.72 0.11
N ILE A 243 14.76 -2.75 -0.97
CA ILE A 243 16.16 -2.30 -0.98
C ILE A 243 16.24 -0.79 -0.72
N LEU A 244 15.44 0.03 -1.43
CA LEU A 244 15.46 1.48 -1.24
C LEU A 244 15.04 1.88 0.17
N LEU A 245 13.97 1.30 0.71
CA LEU A 245 13.53 1.52 2.09
C LEU A 245 14.56 1.03 3.10
N GLY A 246 15.15 -0.15 2.88
CA GLY A 246 16.19 -0.71 3.74
C GLY A 246 17.42 0.20 3.81
N ILE A 247 17.96 0.62 2.67
CA ILE A 247 19.08 1.56 2.61
C ILE A 247 18.74 2.87 3.32
N PHE A 248 17.54 3.42 3.06
CA PHE A 248 17.11 4.65 3.69
C PHE A 248 17.02 4.52 5.22
N LEU A 249 16.37 3.46 5.71
CA LEU A 249 16.20 3.19 7.14
C LEU A 249 17.54 2.91 7.84
N ILE A 250 18.51 2.27 7.17
CA ILE A 250 19.88 2.11 7.70
C ILE A 250 20.51 3.50 7.91
N ARG A 251 20.43 4.38 6.90
CA ARG A 251 21.03 5.72 6.95
C ARG A 251 20.45 6.59 8.07
N VAL A 252 19.15 6.51 8.31
CA VAL A 252 18.50 7.27 9.38
C VAL A 252 18.56 6.57 10.74
N LYS A 253 19.27 5.43 10.86
CA LYS A 253 19.31 4.56 12.04
C LYS A 253 17.90 4.17 12.53
N GLY A 254 16.99 4.00 11.58
CA GLY A 254 15.60 3.66 11.79
C GLY A 254 15.34 2.16 11.88
N ILE A 255 16.21 1.29 11.35
CA ILE A 255 15.97 -0.18 11.40
C ILE A 255 16.06 -0.73 12.82
N SER A 256 17.04 -0.29 13.61
CA SER A 256 17.34 -0.87 14.91
C SER A 256 16.43 -0.40 16.05
N LEU A 257 15.61 0.63 15.81
CA LEU A 257 14.72 1.22 16.82
C LEU A 257 13.27 0.92 16.45
N HIS A 258 12.69 -0.06 17.13
CA HIS A 258 11.31 -0.53 16.94
C HIS A 258 10.33 0.65 16.91
N GLY A 259 9.60 0.81 15.81
CA GLY A 259 8.57 1.83 15.68
C GLY A 259 9.07 3.28 15.61
N ARG A 260 10.37 3.55 15.47
CA ARG A 260 10.83 4.94 15.31
C ARG A 260 10.42 5.53 13.96
N CYS A 261 10.33 4.71 12.93
CA CYS A 261 9.84 5.09 11.60
C CYS A 261 8.65 4.20 11.22
N LEU A 262 7.56 4.25 12.00
CA LEU A 262 6.42 3.31 11.95
C LEU A 262 5.97 2.97 10.52
N VAL A 263 5.65 3.97 9.73
CA VAL A 263 5.12 3.81 8.37
C VAL A 263 6.17 3.21 7.43
N LEU A 264 7.42 3.67 7.50
CA LEU A 264 8.48 3.15 6.63
C LEU A 264 8.86 1.72 6.99
N GLN A 265 8.93 1.41 8.27
CA GLN A 265 9.17 0.05 8.76
C GLN A 265 8.00 -0.88 8.39
N TYR A 266 6.75 -0.40 8.47
CA TYR A 266 5.57 -1.13 7.99
C TYR A 266 5.74 -1.55 6.52
N TYR A 267 6.02 -0.59 5.62
CA TYR A 267 6.18 -0.90 4.19
C TYR A 267 7.39 -1.81 3.91
N LEU A 268 8.49 -1.66 4.67
CA LEU A 268 9.64 -2.55 4.58
C LEU A 268 9.26 -3.98 5.01
N MET A 269 8.60 -4.13 6.16
CA MET A 269 8.14 -5.43 6.68
C MET A 269 7.19 -6.11 5.69
N SER A 270 6.21 -5.37 5.15
CA SER A 270 5.31 -5.88 4.13
C SER A 270 6.05 -6.29 2.85
N SER A 271 7.06 -5.52 2.42
CA SER A 271 7.87 -5.87 1.25
C SER A 271 8.66 -7.17 1.48
N VAL A 272 9.20 -7.37 2.69
CA VAL A 272 9.90 -8.61 3.06
C VAL A 272 8.93 -9.81 3.09
N VAL A 273 7.77 -9.65 3.71
CA VAL A 273 6.72 -10.70 3.74
C VAL A 273 6.30 -11.08 2.33
N ALA A 274 6.00 -10.09 1.49
CA ALA A 274 5.62 -10.31 0.11
C ALA A 274 6.72 -11.02 -0.68
N LEU A 275 7.97 -10.57 -0.54
CA LEU A 275 9.13 -11.19 -1.18
C LEU A 275 9.28 -12.67 -0.79
N ILE A 276 9.15 -13.00 0.50
CA ILE A 276 9.24 -14.39 0.97
C ILE A 276 8.17 -15.25 0.30
N ILE A 277 6.91 -14.80 0.29
CA ILE A 277 5.80 -15.55 -0.31
C ILE A 277 6.00 -15.71 -1.82
N ILE A 278 6.40 -14.64 -2.53
CA ILE A 278 6.65 -14.67 -3.98
C ILE A 278 7.81 -15.62 -4.31
N VAL A 279 8.90 -15.61 -3.54
CA VAL A 279 10.03 -16.52 -3.75
C VAL A 279 9.62 -17.97 -3.53
N ILE A 280 8.86 -18.27 -2.47
CA ILE A 280 8.33 -19.61 -2.21
C ILE A 280 7.46 -20.06 -3.41
N TRP A 281 6.57 -19.19 -3.89
CA TRP A 281 5.75 -19.49 -5.05
C TRP A 281 6.58 -19.82 -6.29
N ILE A 282 7.57 -18.98 -6.61
CA ILE A 282 8.46 -19.17 -7.77
C ILE A 282 9.24 -20.48 -7.64
N CYS A 283 9.71 -20.85 -6.44
CA CYS A 283 10.43 -22.10 -6.22
C CYS A 283 9.56 -23.34 -6.48
N ILE A 284 8.25 -23.27 -6.23
CA ILE A 284 7.33 -24.41 -6.37
C ILE A 284 6.70 -24.45 -7.77
N HIS A 285 6.28 -23.29 -8.30
CA HIS A 285 5.45 -23.19 -9.51
C HIS A 285 6.11 -22.42 -10.67
N GLY A 286 7.31 -21.87 -10.47
CA GLY A 286 7.96 -21.00 -11.43
C GLY A 286 7.27 -19.64 -11.57
N PHE A 287 7.50 -18.96 -12.69
CA PHE A 287 6.88 -17.65 -13.01
C PHE A 287 5.47 -17.80 -13.60
N THR A 288 4.64 -18.63 -12.96
CA THR A 288 3.25 -18.86 -13.36
C THR A 288 2.30 -18.13 -12.43
N ASP A 289 1.15 -17.71 -12.96
CA ASP A 289 0.02 -17.24 -12.16
C ASP A 289 -0.78 -18.43 -11.60
N ARG A 290 -1.66 -18.15 -10.64
CA ARG A 290 -2.48 -19.18 -9.96
C ARG A 290 -3.30 -20.03 -10.94
N LYS A 291 -3.83 -19.45 -12.02
CA LYS A 291 -4.61 -20.17 -13.03
C LYS A 291 -3.72 -21.09 -13.86
N SER A 292 -2.59 -20.58 -14.35
CA SER A 292 -1.60 -21.39 -15.09
C SER A 292 -0.98 -22.51 -14.24
N ALA A 293 -0.91 -22.34 -12.92
CA ALA A 293 -0.44 -23.36 -11.98
C ALA A 293 -1.50 -24.43 -11.62
N GLY A 294 -2.74 -24.31 -12.12
CA GLY A 294 -3.80 -25.31 -11.94
C GLY A 294 -4.61 -25.20 -10.64
N TYR A 295 -4.50 -24.09 -9.90
CA TYR A 295 -5.26 -23.87 -8.65
C TYR A 295 -6.64 -23.23 -8.86
N LEU A 296 -6.94 -22.79 -10.09
CA LEU A 296 -8.26 -22.34 -10.51
C LEU A 296 -8.67 -23.11 -11.77
N THR A 297 -9.24 -24.29 -11.59
CA THR A 297 -10.07 -24.91 -12.62
C THR A 297 -11.50 -24.47 -12.38
N ASN A 298 -11.93 -23.44 -13.11
CA ASN A 298 -13.29 -23.13 -13.56
C ASN A 298 -13.21 -21.87 -14.43
#